data_AF-A0A812ETR3-F1
#
_entry.id   AF-A0A812ETR3-F1
#
_cell.length_a   1.000
_cell.length_b   1.000
_cell.length_c   1.000
_cell.angle_alpha   90.00
_cell.angle_beta   90.00
_cell.angle_gamma   90.00
#
_symmetry.space_group_name_H-M   'P 1'
#
loop_
_entity.id
_entity.type
_entity.pdbx_description
1 polymer ?
#
loop_
_entity_poly.entity_id
_entity_poly.type
_entity_poly.pdbx_seq_one_letter_code
_entity_poly.pdbx_strand_id
1 'polypeptide(L)'
;MRYFHDPIITCLQCLDLIELQDPGQKCEVYNSLVQILPSIPKKVIYKHIYPILLNECRGTDITLAMSPLLSIIELASREEYTELILADVRTIMGMSKPIQSTAYLLDKLSIILAKSPKEEIKTEVLPLVFNTLDSNSLQGQEAALTSIGVIKEYVDDQVIKKIVLPRAKNLFARSSNVKMKINALTCIKKLLDSLDKMIILDEVLPFLTEISCQDAEVVMTIIGRYTIRSNEGKSS
;
A
#
# COMPACT_ATOMS: atom_id res chain seq x y z
N MET A 1 10.13 -41.27 18.11
CA MET A 1 11.08 -40.39 17.36
C MET A 1 10.47 -39.99 16.00
N ARG A 2 9.32 -39.29 15.97
CA ARG A 2 8.66 -38.79 14.74
C ARG A 2 8.15 -37.36 14.93
N TYR A 3 8.93 -36.52 15.62
CA TYR A 3 8.56 -35.12 15.91
C TYR A 3 9.58 -34.09 15.37
N PHE A 4 10.58 -34.53 14.59
CA PHE A 4 11.71 -33.69 14.17
C PHE A 4 11.62 -33.13 12.74
N HIS A 5 10.49 -33.32 12.05
CA HIS A 5 10.24 -32.75 10.71
C HIS A 5 8.92 -31.99 10.69
N ASP A 6 8.63 -31.23 11.74
CA ASP A 6 7.55 -30.24 11.67
C ASP A 6 8.12 -28.98 10.99
N PRO A 7 7.66 -28.60 9.79
CA PRO A 7 8.12 -27.39 9.12
C PRO A 7 7.94 -26.13 9.98
N ILE A 8 6.99 -26.12 10.91
CA ILE A 8 6.79 -25.04 11.87
C ILE A 8 7.97 -24.93 12.81
N ILE A 9 8.42 -26.04 13.40
CA ILE A 9 9.54 -26.05 14.35
C ILE A 9 10.82 -25.61 13.66
N THR A 10 11.09 -26.12 12.45
CA THR A 10 12.27 -25.72 11.67
C THR A 10 12.25 -24.23 11.34
N CYS A 11 11.10 -23.70 10.88
CA CYS A 11 10.96 -22.29 10.56
C CYS A 11 11.18 -21.40 11.80
N LEU A 12 10.63 -21.78 12.96
CA LEU A 12 10.83 -21.05 14.22
C LEU A 12 12.29 -21.07 14.68
N GLN A 13 12.98 -22.21 14.57
CA GLN A 13 14.41 -22.31 14.89
C GLN A 13 15.26 -21.43 13.96
N CYS A 14 14.91 -21.38 12.68
CA CYS A 14 15.56 -20.47 11.74
C CYS A 14 15.27 -19.00 12.09
N LEU A 15 14.04 -18.69 12.50
CA LEU A 15 13.63 -17.34 12.91
C LEU A 15 14.37 -16.88 14.19
N ASP A 16 14.65 -17.78 15.13
CA ASP A 16 15.44 -17.47 16.33
C ASP A 16 16.87 -17.03 16.02
N LEU A 17 17.39 -17.45 14.88
CA LEU A 17 18.74 -17.14 14.41
C LEU A 17 18.73 -16.12 13.27
N ILE A 18 17.62 -15.39 13.08
CA ILE A 18 17.43 -14.52 11.90
C ILE A 18 18.53 -13.46 11.77
N GLU A 19 19.03 -12.91 12.89
CA GLU A 19 20.09 -11.89 12.88
C GLU A 19 21.42 -12.39 12.30
N LEU A 20 21.65 -13.71 12.36
CA LEU A 20 22.87 -14.36 11.86
C LEU A 20 22.74 -14.79 10.39
N GLN A 21 21.54 -14.74 9.83
CA GLN A 21 21.26 -15.18 8.46
C GLN A 21 21.59 -14.11 7.43
N ASP A 22 22.04 -14.55 6.26
CA ASP A 22 22.20 -13.66 5.11
C ASP A 22 20.83 -13.24 4.52
N PRO A 23 20.77 -12.16 3.72
CA PRO A 23 19.50 -11.66 3.18
C PRO A 23 18.71 -12.67 2.34
N GLY A 24 19.38 -13.63 1.69
CA GLY A 24 18.72 -14.69 0.91
C GLY A 24 18.02 -15.67 1.84
N GLN A 25 18.71 -16.14 2.88
CA GLN A 25 18.14 -17.02 3.91
C GLN A 25 16.98 -16.33 4.65
N LYS A 26 17.13 -15.05 5.02
CA LYS A 26 16.04 -14.28 5.64
C LYS A 26 14.78 -14.27 4.77
N CYS A 27 14.94 -14.07 3.46
CA CYS A 27 13.83 -14.08 2.51
C CYS A 27 13.12 -15.45 2.48
N GLU A 28 13.87 -16.55 2.43
CA GLU A 28 13.30 -17.90 2.48
C GLU A 28 12.54 -18.17 3.78
N VAL A 29 13.12 -17.79 4.93
CA VAL A 29 12.49 -17.95 6.24
C VAL A 29 11.20 -17.14 6.34
N TYR A 30 11.21 -15.87 5.93
CA TYR A 30 10.01 -15.03 5.98
C TYR A 30 8.92 -15.51 5.03
N ASN A 31 9.27 -15.97 3.82
CA ASN A 31 8.29 -16.54 2.90
C ASN A 31 7.69 -17.85 3.44
N SER A 32 8.52 -18.72 4.02
CA SER A 32 8.05 -19.93 4.70
C SER A 32 7.13 -19.58 5.86
N LEU A 33 7.53 -18.61 6.68
CA LEU A 33 6.77 -18.11 7.83
C LEU A 33 5.37 -17.64 7.40
N VAL A 34 5.27 -16.81 6.35
CA VAL A 34 3.97 -16.34 5.83
C VAL A 34 3.02 -17.49 5.51
N GLN A 35 3.53 -18.57 4.91
CA GLN A 35 2.72 -19.73 4.53
C GLN A 35 2.22 -20.54 5.74
N ILE A 36 3.04 -20.65 6.79
CA ILE A 36 2.70 -21.44 7.97
C ILE A 36 2.00 -20.62 9.07
N LEU A 37 2.06 -19.29 9.05
CA LEU A 37 1.46 -18.41 10.07
C LEU A 37 0.03 -18.81 10.48
N PRO A 38 -0.90 -19.17 9.57
CA PRO A 38 -2.27 -19.53 9.94
C PRO A 38 -2.38 -20.79 10.82
N SER A 39 -1.40 -21.70 10.78
CA SER A 39 -1.39 -22.92 11.59
C SER A 39 -0.72 -22.72 12.95
N ILE A 40 -0.06 -21.59 13.18
CA ILE A 40 0.65 -21.30 14.42
C ILE A 40 -0.32 -20.77 15.48
N PRO A 41 -0.28 -21.26 16.73
CA PRO A 41 -1.09 -20.70 17.82
C PRO A 41 -0.80 -19.21 18.05
N LYS A 42 -1.83 -18.38 18.14
CA LYS A 42 -1.71 -16.91 18.33
C LYS A 42 -0.77 -16.50 19.46
N LYS A 43 -0.74 -17.26 20.56
CA LYS A 43 0.16 -17.00 21.68
C LYS A 43 1.64 -17.06 21.27
N VAL A 44 2.02 -17.97 20.38
CA VAL A 44 3.38 -18.07 19.83
C VAL A 44 3.63 -16.92 18.86
N ILE A 45 2.66 -16.57 18.02
CA ILE A 45 2.76 -15.43 17.10
C ILE A 45 3.07 -14.14 17.89
N TYR A 46 2.24 -13.78 18.87
CA TYR A 46 2.39 -12.50 19.56
C TYR A 46 3.52 -12.45 20.60
N LYS A 47 3.85 -13.57 21.24
CA LYS A 47 4.90 -13.57 22.29
C LYS A 47 6.30 -13.85 21.79
N HIS A 48 6.45 -14.34 20.56
CA HIS A 48 7.73 -14.82 20.06
C HIS A 48 8.03 -14.31 18.65
N ILE A 49 7.18 -14.64 17.67
CA ILE A 49 7.41 -14.27 16.25
C ILE A 49 7.33 -12.76 16.06
N TYR A 50 6.27 -12.14 16.57
CA TYR A 50 5.98 -10.72 16.38
C TYR A 50 7.08 -9.81 16.96
N PRO A 51 7.58 -10.01 18.20
CA PRO A 51 8.73 -9.26 18.72
C PRO A 51 9.99 -9.34 17.85
N ILE A 52 10.30 -10.52 17.30
CA ILE A 52 11.46 -10.71 16.41
C ILE A 52 11.28 -9.87 15.14
N LEU A 53 10.10 -9.94 14.51
CA LEU A 53 9.79 -9.16 13.31
C LEU A 53 9.83 -7.65 13.57
N LEU A 54 9.34 -7.19 14.74
CA LEU A 54 9.42 -5.78 15.10
C LEU A 54 10.86 -5.28 15.25
N ASN A 55 11.75 -6.11 15.80
CA ASN A 55 13.17 -5.78 15.88
C ASN A 55 13.78 -5.64 14.48
N GLU A 56 13.48 -6.59 13.59
CA GLU A 56 13.95 -6.57 12.19
C GLU A 56 13.38 -5.38 11.41
N CYS A 57 12.15 -4.94 11.69
CA CYS A 57 11.57 -3.72 11.11
C CYS A 57 12.27 -2.43 11.55
N ARG A 58 13.02 -2.43 12.65
CA ARG A 58 13.84 -1.28 13.09
C ARG A 58 15.25 -1.31 12.51
N GLY A 59 15.65 -2.43 11.91
CA GLY A 59 16.97 -2.66 11.32
C GLY A 59 17.04 -2.34 9.82
N THR A 60 18.08 -2.86 9.18
CA THR A 60 18.35 -2.65 7.74
C THR A 60 17.41 -3.44 6.83
N ASP A 61 16.80 -4.52 7.32
CA ASP A 61 16.02 -5.47 6.52
C ASP A 61 14.50 -5.27 6.63
N ILE A 62 14.07 -4.06 6.97
CA ILE A 62 12.65 -3.69 7.14
C ILE A 62 11.76 -4.15 5.98
N THR A 63 12.24 -4.06 4.72
CA THR A 63 11.46 -4.47 3.54
C THR A 63 11.08 -5.94 3.57
N LEU A 64 12.00 -6.82 4.01
CA LEU A 64 11.77 -8.26 4.06
C LEU A 64 10.85 -8.61 5.24
N ALA A 65 11.09 -8.01 6.40
CA ALA A 65 10.30 -8.24 7.62
C ALA A 65 8.86 -7.69 7.53
N MET A 66 8.59 -6.72 6.67
CA MET A 66 7.24 -6.19 6.47
C MET A 66 6.26 -7.21 5.90
N SER A 67 6.71 -8.12 5.04
CA SER A 67 5.84 -9.14 4.44
C SER A 67 5.16 -10.03 5.52
N PRO A 68 5.91 -10.74 6.39
CA PRO A 68 5.30 -11.51 7.47
C PRO A 68 4.59 -10.65 8.51
N LEU A 69 5.05 -9.42 8.75
CA LEU A 69 4.34 -8.49 9.65
C LEU A 69 2.92 -8.16 9.15
N LEU A 70 2.78 -7.86 7.86
CA LEU A 70 1.48 -7.58 7.24
C LEU A 70 0.59 -8.82 7.24
N SER A 71 1.15 -10.02 7.06
CA SER A 71 0.39 -11.27 7.19
C SER A 71 -0.14 -11.48 8.62
N ILE A 72 0.64 -11.12 9.65
CA ILE A 72 0.14 -11.15 11.04
C ILE A 72 -1.02 -10.16 11.22
N ILE A 73 -0.91 -8.94 10.67
CA ILE A 73 -2.00 -7.94 10.71
C ILE A 73 -3.26 -8.46 10.02
N GLU A 74 -3.12 -9.11 8.87
CA GLU A 74 -4.23 -9.68 8.12
C GLU A 74 -4.98 -10.75 8.93
N LEU A 75 -4.23 -11.63 9.62
CA LEU A 75 -4.75 -12.71 10.48
C LEU A 75 -5.34 -12.22 11.82
N ALA A 76 -4.89 -11.07 12.32
CA ALA A 76 -5.35 -10.52 13.59
C ALA A 76 -6.84 -10.13 13.56
N SER A 77 -7.55 -10.27 14.68
CA SER A 77 -8.86 -9.62 14.82
C SER A 77 -8.72 -8.09 14.93
N ARG A 78 -9.82 -7.34 14.84
CA ARG A 78 -9.77 -5.88 15.01
C ARG A 78 -9.38 -5.48 16.43
N GLU A 79 -9.83 -6.25 17.40
CA GLU A 79 -9.52 -6.10 18.82
C GLU A 79 -8.03 -6.35 19.05
N GLU A 80 -7.51 -7.47 18.55
CA GLU A 80 -6.08 -7.81 18.64
C GLU A 80 -5.21 -6.77 17.95
N TYR A 81 -5.62 -6.28 16.77
CA TYR A 81 -4.92 -5.21 16.08
C TYR A 81 -4.83 -3.94 16.93
N THR A 82 -5.96 -3.51 17.51
CA THR A 82 -6.04 -2.28 18.30
C THR A 82 -5.25 -2.38 19.61
N GLU A 83 -5.31 -3.52 20.29
CA GLU A 83 -4.69 -3.71 21.60
C GLU A 83 -3.20 -4.05 21.52
N LEU A 84 -2.76 -4.81 20.51
CA LEU A 84 -1.43 -5.40 20.48
C LEU A 84 -0.53 -4.86 19.36
N ILE A 85 -1.09 -4.35 18.25
CA ILE A 85 -0.33 -4.09 17.01
C ILE A 85 -0.31 -2.60 16.63
N LEU A 86 -1.37 -1.86 16.95
CA LEU A 86 -1.59 -0.49 16.47
C LEU A 86 -0.44 0.46 16.85
N ALA A 87 0.06 0.39 18.08
CA ALA A 87 1.15 1.26 18.55
C ALA A 87 2.46 1.02 17.77
N ASP A 88 2.76 -0.23 17.44
CA ASP A 88 3.94 -0.58 16.66
C ASP A 88 3.76 -0.21 15.18
N VAL A 89 2.56 -0.39 14.62
CA VAL A 89 2.24 0.06 13.26
C VAL A 89 2.40 1.57 13.13
N ARG A 90 1.94 2.35 14.12
CA ARG A 90 2.17 3.80 14.18
C ARG A 90 3.65 4.13 14.13
N THR A 91 4.44 3.45 14.97
CA THR A 91 5.89 3.64 15.02
C THR A 91 6.55 3.31 13.68
N ILE A 92 6.13 2.21 13.04
CA ILE A 92 6.59 1.81 11.71
C ILE A 92 6.17 2.86 10.69
N MET A 93 4.94 3.37 10.67
CA MET A 93 4.56 4.41 9.72
C MET A 93 5.41 5.68 9.86
N GLY A 94 5.66 6.13 11.09
CA GLY A 94 6.39 7.36 11.39
C GLY A 94 7.91 7.30 11.24
N MET A 95 8.54 6.12 11.30
CA MET A 95 10.00 6.03 11.14
C MET A 95 10.46 6.27 9.70
N SER A 96 11.70 6.77 9.56
CA SER A 96 12.38 6.88 8.27
C SER A 96 12.69 5.48 7.73
N LYS A 97 12.41 5.25 6.44
CA LYS A 97 12.62 3.96 5.76
C LYS A 97 13.17 4.20 4.36
N PRO A 98 13.83 3.19 3.77
CA PRO A 98 14.07 3.18 2.33
C PRO A 98 12.77 3.36 1.54
N ILE A 99 12.88 4.01 0.38
CA ILE A 99 11.70 4.27 -0.45
C ILE A 99 11.02 3.00 -0.94
N GLN A 100 11.78 1.92 -1.14
CA GLN A 100 11.26 0.61 -1.52
C GLN A 100 10.32 0.05 -0.44
N SER A 101 10.69 0.21 0.83
CA SER A 101 9.88 -0.21 1.98
C SER A 101 8.60 0.62 2.05
N THR A 102 8.70 1.94 1.89
CA THR A 102 7.52 2.80 1.85
C THR A 102 6.60 2.42 0.69
N ALA A 103 7.15 2.19 -0.50
CA ALA A 103 6.37 1.79 -1.68
C ALA A 103 5.65 0.45 -1.48
N TYR A 104 6.32 -0.54 -0.89
CA TYR A 104 5.72 -1.84 -0.56
C TYR A 104 4.59 -1.71 0.47
N LEU A 105 4.79 -0.89 1.51
CA LEU A 105 3.75 -0.60 2.50
C LEU A 105 2.52 0.06 1.87
N LEU A 106 2.72 1.00 0.95
CA LEU A 106 1.63 1.66 0.23
C LEU A 106 0.89 0.70 -0.74
N ASP A 107 1.58 -0.27 -1.35
CA ASP A 107 0.94 -1.31 -2.17
C ASP A 107 0.03 -2.22 -1.33
N LYS A 108 0.42 -2.51 -0.09
CA LYS A 108 -0.32 -3.36 0.85
C LYS A 108 -1.20 -2.60 1.83
N LEU A 109 -1.45 -1.32 1.56
CA LEU A 109 -2.12 -0.43 2.49
C LEU A 109 -3.55 -0.89 2.85
N SER A 110 -4.23 -1.58 1.94
CA SER A 110 -5.58 -2.13 2.17
C SER A 110 -5.65 -3.07 3.39
N ILE A 111 -4.58 -3.82 3.67
CA ILE A 111 -4.50 -4.73 4.83
C ILE A 111 -4.59 -3.93 6.12
N ILE A 112 -3.86 -2.82 6.20
CA ILE A 112 -3.84 -1.96 7.38
C ILE A 112 -5.16 -1.21 7.52
N LEU A 113 -5.69 -0.65 6.42
CA LEU A 113 -6.96 0.06 6.41
C LEU A 113 -8.14 -0.81 6.87
N ALA A 114 -8.14 -2.11 6.52
CA ALA A 114 -9.21 -3.03 6.91
C ALA A 114 -9.33 -3.24 8.44
N LYS A 115 -8.23 -3.02 9.17
CA LYS A 115 -8.13 -3.20 10.62
C LYS A 115 -8.10 -1.88 11.40
N SER A 116 -7.62 -0.80 10.77
CA SER A 116 -7.37 0.48 11.44
C SER A 116 -8.65 1.27 11.74
N PRO A 117 -8.74 1.92 12.92
CA PRO A 117 -9.74 2.94 13.20
C PRO A 117 -9.62 4.14 12.25
N LYS A 118 -10.73 4.81 11.94
CA LYS A 118 -10.74 5.96 11.02
C LYS A 118 -9.80 7.09 11.43
N GLU A 119 -9.69 7.37 12.72
CA GLU A 119 -8.83 8.44 13.22
C GLU A 119 -7.33 8.12 13.05
N GLU A 120 -6.94 6.85 13.20
CA GLU A 120 -5.58 6.39 12.93
C GLU A 120 -5.24 6.51 11.45
N ILE A 121 -6.20 6.21 10.56
CA ILE A 121 -6.02 6.38 9.12
C ILE A 121 -5.72 7.85 8.79
N LYS A 122 -6.48 8.79 9.38
CA LYS A 122 -6.27 10.22 9.13
C LYS A 122 -4.95 10.75 9.67
N THR A 123 -4.53 10.26 10.84
CA THR A 123 -3.35 10.77 11.54
C THR A 123 -2.05 10.14 11.08
N GLU A 124 -2.06 8.88 10.64
CA GLU A 124 -0.84 8.13 10.29
C GLU A 124 -0.76 7.80 8.79
N VAL A 125 -1.85 7.27 8.22
CA VAL A 125 -1.84 6.77 6.82
C VAL A 125 -1.86 7.92 5.82
N LEU A 126 -2.76 8.91 5.99
CA LEU A 126 -2.86 10.01 5.03
C LEU A 126 -1.55 10.82 4.92
N PRO A 127 -0.89 11.22 6.02
CA PRO A 127 0.39 11.92 5.92
C PRO A 127 1.46 11.09 5.23
N LEU A 128 1.54 9.77 5.49
CA LEU A 128 2.50 8.90 4.80
C LEU A 128 2.28 8.90 3.28
N VAL A 129 1.04 8.77 2.81
CA VAL A 129 0.71 8.78 1.38
C VAL A 129 1.06 10.12 0.75
N PHE A 130 0.66 11.24 1.36
CA PHE A 130 0.90 12.58 0.81
C PHE A 130 2.38 12.95 0.84
N ASN A 131 3.10 12.64 1.91
CA ASN A 131 4.55 12.85 1.97
C ASN A 131 5.28 12.03 0.90
N THR A 132 4.81 10.80 0.63
CA THR A 132 5.39 9.95 -0.42
C THR A 132 5.08 10.49 -1.82
N LEU A 133 3.86 11.00 -2.05
CA LEU A 133 3.47 11.67 -3.30
C LEU A 133 4.32 12.92 -3.57
N ASP A 134 4.69 13.63 -2.50
CA ASP A 134 5.50 14.84 -2.55
C ASP A 134 7.01 14.56 -2.62
N SER A 135 7.43 13.32 -2.47
CA SER A 135 8.83 12.93 -2.53
C SER A 135 9.42 13.06 -3.95
N ASN A 136 10.75 13.10 -4.04
CA ASN A 136 11.45 13.15 -5.34
C ASN A 136 11.63 11.78 -6.00
N SER A 137 11.17 10.69 -5.38
CA SER A 137 11.32 9.35 -5.92
C SER A 137 10.16 8.96 -6.82
N LEU A 138 10.43 8.66 -8.08
CA LEU A 138 9.42 8.16 -9.02
C LEU A 138 8.73 6.89 -8.53
N GLN A 139 9.48 5.97 -7.90
CA GLN A 139 8.91 4.74 -7.34
C GLN A 139 7.94 5.05 -6.19
N GLY A 140 8.29 5.99 -5.31
CA GLY A 140 7.42 6.43 -4.22
C GLY A 140 6.15 7.09 -4.76
N GLN A 141 6.31 8.00 -5.73
CA GLN A 141 5.19 8.69 -6.37
C GLN A 141 4.24 7.71 -7.08
N GLU A 142 4.77 6.70 -7.78
CA GLU A 142 3.97 5.63 -8.40
C GLU A 142 3.12 4.89 -7.36
N ALA A 143 3.74 4.47 -6.25
CA ALA A 143 3.05 3.78 -5.16
C ALA A 143 2.00 4.67 -4.49
N ALA A 144 2.33 5.94 -4.24
CA ALA A 144 1.41 6.91 -3.67
C ALA A 144 0.16 7.13 -4.54
N LEU A 145 0.32 7.35 -5.86
CA LEU A 145 -0.81 7.46 -6.81
C LEU A 145 -1.71 6.23 -6.81
N THR A 146 -1.13 5.05 -6.65
CA THR A 146 -1.89 3.79 -6.60
C THR A 146 -2.69 3.70 -5.31
N SER A 147 -2.08 4.06 -4.18
CA SER A 147 -2.66 4.02 -2.85
C SER A 147 -3.78 5.06 -2.64
N ILE A 148 -3.74 6.21 -3.33
CA ILE A 148 -4.79 7.24 -3.28
C ILE A 148 -6.17 6.68 -3.58
N GLY A 149 -6.28 5.77 -4.55
CA GLY A 149 -7.56 5.13 -4.87
C GLY A 149 -8.10 4.25 -3.73
N VAL A 150 -7.24 3.77 -2.84
CA VAL A 150 -7.58 2.94 -1.68
C VAL A 150 -8.01 3.82 -0.49
N ILE A 151 -7.37 4.98 -0.33
CA ILE A 151 -7.66 5.91 0.77
C ILE A 151 -8.72 6.96 0.44
N LYS A 152 -9.27 6.99 -0.78
CA LYS A 152 -10.14 8.07 -1.26
C LYS A 152 -11.34 8.38 -0.35
N GLU A 153 -11.90 7.37 0.32
CA GLU A 153 -13.04 7.52 1.24
C GLU A 153 -12.70 8.28 2.53
N TYR A 154 -11.40 8.48 2.80
CA TYR A 154 -10.89 9.18 3.97
C TYR A 154 -10.32 10.57 3.64
N VAL A 155 -10.35 10.98 2.37
CA VAL A 155 -9.76 12.23 1.90
C VAL A 155 -10.86 13.20 1.47
N ASP A 156 -10.85 14.41 2.03
CA ASP A 156 -11.82 15.45 1.67
C ASP A 156 -11.61 15.96 0.23
N ASP A 157 -12.70 16.32 -0.45
CA ASP A 157 -12.71 16.86 -1.82
C ASP A 157 -11.78 18.06 -2.00
N GLN A 158 -11.64 18.90 -0.98
CA GLN A 158 -10.72 20.04 -1.01
C GLN A 158 -9.25 19.61 -1.07
N VAL A 159 -8.89 18.54 -0.35
CA VAL A 159 -7.54 17.95 -0.39
C VAL A 159 -7.31 17.30 -1.75
N ILE A 160 -8.31 16.58 -2.27
CA ILE A 160 -8.23 15.99 -3.62
C ILE A 160 -8.00 17.09 -4.66
N LYS A 161 -8.80 18.17 -4.62
CA LYS A 161 -8.72 19.28 -5.57
C LYS A 161 -7.39 20.04 -5.48
N LYS A 162 -6.91 20.36 -4.28
CA LYS A 162 -5.77 21.26 -4.08
C LYS A 162 -4.42 20.56 -4.04
N ILE A 163 -4.40 19.27 -3.68
CA ILE A 163 -3.16 18.51 -3.51
C ILE A 163 -3.09 17.38 -4.53
N VAL A 164 -4.02 16.44 -4.48
CA VAL A 164 -3.91 15.19 -5.25
C VAL A 164 -3.99 15.42 -6.76
N LEU A 165 -4.99 16.17 -7.23
CA LEU A 165 -5.18 16.44 -8.66
C LEU A 165 -4.00 17.19 -9.28
N PRO A 166 -3.50 18.32 -8.73
CA PRO A 166 -2.34 19.01 -9.27
C PRO A 166 -1.09 18.13 -9.33
N ARG A 167 -0.85 17.29 -8.31
CA ARG A 167 0.30 16.38 -8.29
C ARG A 167 0.17 15.26 -9.32
N ALA A 168 -1.00 14.64 -9.46
CA ALA A 168 -1.25 13.64 -10.51
C ALA A 168 -1.09 14.23 -11.92
N LYS A 169 -1.64 15.43 -12.17
CA LYS A 169 -1.49 16.16 -13.44
C LYS A 169 -0.02 16.48 -13.73
N ASN A 170 0.72 16.98 -12.75
CA ASN A 170 2.15 17.29 -12.90
C ASN A 170 2.97 16.02 -13.22
N LEU A 171 2.70 14.92 -12.50
CA LEU A 171 3.38 13.64 -12.73
C LEU A 171 3.10 13.07 -14.12
N PHE A 172 1.87 13.24 -14.63
CA PHE A 172 1.53 12.90 -16.00
C PHE A 172 2.35 13.75 -16.99
N ALA A 173 2.35 15.07 -16.83
CA ALA A 173 2.98 16.00 -17.78
C ALA A 173 4.52 15.85 -17.83
N ARG A 174 5.16 15.61 -16.68
CA ARG A 174 6.64 15.51 -16.59
C ARG A 174 7.18 14.14 -16.97
N SER A 175 6.35 13.09 -16.95
CA SER A 175 6.81 11.72 -17.12
C SER A 175 6.84 11.32 -18.59
N SER A 176 8.00 10.84 -19.06
CA SER A 176 8.12 10.13 -20.33
C SER A 176 7.71 8.65 -20.24
N ASN A 177 7.56 8.11 -19.02
CA ASN A 177 7.17 6.73 -18.79
C ASN A 177 5.64 6.55 -18.92
N VAL A 178 5.23 5.72 -19.89
CA VAL A 178 3.83 5.36 -20.16
C VAL A 178 3.15 4.76 -18.93
N LYS A 179 3.84 3.91 -18.15
CA LYS A 179 3.30 3.31 -16.93
C LYS A 179 2.89 4.36 -15.91
N MET A 180 3.73 5.38 -15.71
CA MET A 180 3.43 6.47 -14.77
C MET A 180 2.27 7.34 -15.28
N LYS A 181 2.23 7.62 -16.59
CA LYS A 181 1.08 8.31 -17.22
C LYS A 181 -0.23 7.55 -17.00
N ILE A 182 -0.23 6.23 -17.23
CA ILE A 182 -1.40 5.36 -16.98
C ILE A 182 -1.79 5.37 -15.50
N ASN A 183 -0.83 5.30 -14.59
CA ASN A 183 -1.10 5.33 -13.14
C ASN A 183 -1.71 6.65 -12.70
N ALA A 184 -1.19 7.79 -13.17
CA ALA A 184 -1.73 9.11 -12.87
C ALA A 184 -3.17 9.27 -13.38
N LEU A 185 -3.45 8.87 -14.62
CA LEU A 185 -4.81 8.91 -15.17
C LEU A 185 -5.76 7.92 -14.49
N THR A 186 -5.27 6.74 -14.11
CA THR A 186 -6.05 5.76 -13.34
C THR A 186 -6.39 6.29 -11.95
N CYS A 187 -5.46 6.99 -11.30
CA CYS A 187 -5.71 7.69 -10.05
C CYS A 187 -6.82 8.74 -10.22
N ILE A 188 -6.70 9.63 -11.21
CA ILE A 188 -7.72 10.66 -11.51
C ILE A 188 -9.08 10.00 -11.77
N LYS A 189 -9.14 8.95 -12.60
CA LYS A 189 -10.36 8.20 -12.88
C LYS A 189 -11.02 7.65 -11.61
N LYS A 190 -10.25 7.09 -10.67
CA LYS A 190 -10.79 6.55 -9.40
C LYS A 190 -11.36 7.65 -8.48
N LEU A 191 -10.86 8.88 -8.60
CA LEU A 191 -11.31 10.04 -7.84
C LEU A 191 -12.54 10.71 -8.44
N LEU A 192 -12.82 10.52 -9.74
CA LEU A 192 -14.02 11.07 -10.38
C LEU A 192 -15.31 10.64 -9.67
N ASP A 193 -15.38 9.40 -9.19
CA ASP A 193 -16.56 8.88 -8.51
C ASP A 193 -16.86 9.58 -7.17
N SER A 194 -15.84 10.19 -6.56
CA SER A 194 -15.95 10.84 -5.25
C SER A 194 -15.92 12.36 -5.31
N LEU A 195 -15.73 12.97 -6.48
CA LEU A 195 -15.59 14.42 -6.63
C LEU A 195 -16.91 15.09 -7.02
N ASP A 196 -17.13 16.29 -6.49
CA ASP A 196 -18.21 17.17 -6.94
C ASP A 196 -18.18 17.42 -8.46
N LYS A 197 -19.37 17.39 -9.08
CA LYS A 197 -19.54 17.57 -10.53
C LYS A 197 -18.89 18.85 -11.06
N MET A 198 -18.95 19.95 -10.29
CA MET A 198 -18.32 21.21 -10.66
C MET A 198 -16.80 21.10 -10.71
N ILE A 199 -16.18 20.39 -9.76
CA ILE A 199 -14.73 20.16 -9.77
C ILE A 199 -14.33 19.33 -10.99
N ILE A 200 -15.14 18.32 -11.33
CA ILE A 200 -14.90 17.50 -12.54
C ILE A 200 -14.94 18.36 -13.81
N LEU A 201 -15.96 19.21 -13.93
CA LEU A 201 -16.15 20.10 -15.08
C LEU A 201 -15.03 21.15 -15.19
N ASP A 202 -14.65 21.77 -14.09
CA ASP A 202 -13.72 22.90 -14.08
C ASP A 202 -12.25 22.46 -14.11
N GLU A 203 -11.91 21.32 -13.51
CA GLU A 203 -10.52 20.90 -13.32
C GLU A 203 -10.15 19.68 -14.16
N VAL A 204 -11.01 18.66 -14.21
CA VAL A 204 -10.62 17.35 -14.77
C VAL A 204 -10.90 17.28 -16.26
N LEU A 205 -12.06 17.75 -16.72
CA LEU A 205 -12.40 17.74 -18.14
C LEU A 205 -11.42 18.54 -19.01
N PRO A 206 -11.02 19.78 -18.66
CA PRO A 206 -10.06 20.53 -19.49
C PRO A 206 -8.74 19.77 -19.64
N PHE A 207 -8.25 19.19 -18.53
CA PHE A 207 -7.02 18.38 -18.55
C PHE A 207 -7.16 17.13 -19.44
N LEU A 208 -8.27 16.41 -19.37
CA LEU A 208 -8.49 15.24 -20.22
C LEU A 208 -8.58 15.61 -21.71
N THR A 209 -9.19 16.76 -22.02
CA THR A 209 -9.24 17.29 -23.39
C THR A 209 -7.84 17.61 -23.90
N GLU A 210 -7.01 18.30 -23.11
CA GLU A 210 -5.62 18.62 -23.48
C GLU A 210 -4.79 17.36 -23.78
N ILE A 211 -4.90 16.32 -22.95
CA ILE A 211 -4.15 15.07 -23.13
C ILE A 211 -4.62 14.29 -24.36
N SER A 212 -5.93 14.27 -24.62
CA SER A 212 -6.50 13.56 -25.78
C SER A 212 -5.93 14.07 -27.10
N CYS A 213 -5.48 15.32 -27.14
CA CYS A 213 -4.80 15.91 -28.29
C CYS A 213 -3.31 15.50 -28.41
N GLN A 214 -2.68 14.96 -27.35
CA GLN A 214 -1.23 14.68 -27.31
C GLN A 214 -0.89 13.19 -27.24
N ASP A 215 -1.66 12.36 -26.53
CA ASP A 215 -1.35 10.96 -26.25
C ASP A 215 -2.57 10.03 -26.47
N ALA A 216 -3.03 9.91 -27.72
CA ALA A 216 -4.25 9.16 -28.08
C ALA A 216 -4.25 7.69 -27.61
N GLU A 217 -3.10 7.01 -27.60
CA GLU A 217 -2.96 5.60 -27.19
C GLU A 217 -3.21 5.40 -25.69
N VAL A 218 -2.71 6.33 -24.86
CA VAL A 218 -2.87 6.30 -23.40
C VAL A 218 -4.33 6.60 -23.02
N VAL A 219 -4.93 7.58 -23.69
CA VAL A 219 -6.34 7.95 -23.48
C VAL A 219 -7.28 6.83 -23.92
N MET A 220 -7.03 6.18 -25.05
CA MET A 220 -7.84 5.05 -25.54
C MET A 220 -7.80 3.83 -24.61
N THR A 221 -6.66 3.54 -23.98
CA THR A 221 -6.55 2.45 -22.99
C THR A 221 -7.45 2.68 -21.76
N ILE A 222 -7.68 3.95 -21.40
CA ILE A 222 -8.40 4.34 -20.18
C ILE A 222 -9.88 4.63 -20.45
N ILE A 223 -10.18 5.30 -21.57
CA ILE A 223 -11.55 5.53 -22.06
C ILE A 223 -12.17 4.22 -22.53
N GLY A 224 -11.45 3.35 -23.25
CA GLY A 224 -11.95 2.03 -23.65
C GLY A 224 -12.43 1.21 -22.45
N ARG A 225 -11.74 1.31 -21.31
CA ARG A 225 -12.16 0.71 -20.02
C ARG A 225 -13.31 1.45 -19.32
N TYR A 226 -13.63 2.68 -19.70
CA TYR A 226 -14.79 3.42 -19.20
C TYR A 226 -16.04 3.07 -20.00
N THR A 227 -15.94 3.01 -21.33
CA THR A 227 -17.05 2.69 -22.24
C THR A 227 -17.55 1.26 -22.06
N ILE A 228 -16.67 0.29 -21.77
CA ILE A 228 -17.08 -1.09 -21.47
C ILE A 228 -17.89 -1.14 -20.18
N ARG A 229 -17.49 -0.39 -19.13
CA ARG A 229 -18.19 -0.39 -17.84
C ARG A 229 -19.49 0.43 -17.85
N SER A 230 -19.62 1.44 -18.70
CA SER A 230 -20.90 2.14 -18.90
C SER A 230 -21.91 1.34 -19.73
N ASN A 231 -21.45 0.35 -20.52
CA ASN A 231 -22.33 -0.54 -21.27
C ASN A 231 -22.80 -1.75 -20.45
N GLU A 232 -22.03 -2.22 -19.45
CA GLU A 232 -22.49 -3.26 -18.52
C GLU A 232 -23.56 -2.78 -17.52
N GLY A 233 -23.65 -1.46 -17.27
CA GLY A 233 -24.71 -0.86 -16.45
C GLY A 233 -26.01 -0.51 -17.19
N LYS A 234 -26.11 -0.82 -18.50
CA LYS A 234 -27.30 -0.57 -19.33
C LYS A 234 -27.96 -1.84 -19.87
N SER A 235 -27.68 -3.00 -19.27
CA SER A 235 -28.36 -4.25 -19.58
C SER A 235 -28.92 -4.88 -18.30
N SER A 236 -29.91 -4.22 -17.71
CA SER A 236 -30.95 -4.80 -16.85
C SER A 236 -32.15 -3.86 -16.82
#